data_AF-A0A1F7BPV1-F1
#
_entry.id   AF-A0A1F7BPV1-F1
#
_cell.length_a   1.000
_cell.length_b   1.000
_cell.length_c   1.000
_cell.angle_alpha   90.00
_cell.angle_beta   90.00
_cell.angle_gamma   90.00
#
_symmetry.space_group_name_H-M   'P 1'
#
loop_
_entity.id
_entity.type
_entity.pdbx_description
1 polymer ?
#
loop_
_entity_poly.entity_id
_entity_poly.type
_entity_poly.pdbx_seq_one_letter_code
_entity_poly.pdbx_strand_id
1 'polypeptide(L)'
;MSRPLFFRRLPAGFCALLLVCALLPRQAGASHTSDYPACRDALDWQGWKEQRLWRATLFGVKRAREAEASEVRFSKDRSIWIKSHISAGGTSAVDEWRSLSPGYESVTWYNSLIDSQTDITPRRGIFDTRQRMSSELVPYITQSYRSLECRLEAICELLALSEPHKEHSPQTVTVKVFGCGDMPAKTLPECHLESNPTQLTTQGDIHQYCQTMIATIRKRETQIAKLVMEYDAGYRSILQLSGIMRGFLGEMRGTVLGSLRGATDLITTFSRVPCFIGSCDDAPATMMTSP
;
A
#
# COMPACT_ATOMS: atom_id res chain seq x y z
N MET A 1 -56.32 -48.94 50.33
CA MET A 1 -57.34 -48.63 49.31
C MET A 1 -56.69 -47.80 48.23
N SER A 2 -56.45 -48.45 47.10
CA SER A 2 -55.67 -47.97 45.96
C SER A 2 -56.61 -47.27 44.97
N ARG A 3 -56.24 -46.07 44.50
CA ARG A 3 -56.79 -45.50 43.26
C ARG A 3 -55.72 -44.69 42.50
N PRO A 4 -55.82 -44.62 41.16
CA PRO A 4 -54.66 -44.72 40.28
C PRO A 4 -54.30 -43.41 39.56
N LEU A 5 -53.08 -43.46 39.01
CA LEU A 5 -52.45 -42.52 38.08
C LEU A 5 -53.33 -42.14 36.89
N PHE A 6 -53.47 -40.84 36.64
CA PHE A 6 -53.90 -40.29 35.34
C PHE A 6 -52.72 -39.58 34.68
N PHE A 7 -52.13 -40.27 33.70
CA PHE A 7 -51.16 -39.74 32.76
C PHE A 7 -51.90 -38.83 31.77
N ARG A 8 -51.63 -37.52 31.78
CA ARG A 8 -52.09 -36.60 30.73
C ARG A 8 -50.90 -36.14 29.90
N ARG A 9 -50.85 -36.63 28.66
CA ARG A 9 -49.94 -36.22 27.59
C ARG A 9 -50.06 -34.71 27.34
N LEU A 10 -48.94 -33.99 27.42
CA LEU A 10 -48.78 -32.63 26.92
C LEU A 10 -48.20 -32.69 25.49
N PRO A 11 -48.74 -31.90 24.53
CA PRO A 11 -48.29 -31.94 23.14
C PRO A 11 -46.93 -31.27 22.95
N ALA A 12 -46.01 -32.01 22.31
CA ALA A 12 -44.64 -31.65 21.98
C ALA A 12 -44.53 -30.66 20.79
N GLY A 13 -45.26 -29.54 20.85
CA GLY A 13 -45.38 -28.60 19.72
C GLY A 13 -44.80 -27.20 19.95
N PHE A 14 -44.48 -26.81 21.18
CA PHE A 14 -44.19 -25.40 21.52
C PHE A 14 -42.71 -25.07 21.78
N CYS A 15 -41.81 -26.06 21.83
CA CYS A 15 -40.38 -25.80 22.11
C CYS A 15 -39.51 -25.49 20.89
N ALA A 16 -40.01 -25.69 19.66
CA ALA A 16 -39.19 -25.52 18.44
C ALA A 16 -39.13 -24.08 17.91
N LEU A 17 -40.01 -23.18 18.37
CA LEU A 17 -40.10 -21.80 17.86
C LEU A 17 -39.26 -20.78 18.64
N LEU A 18 -38.78 -21.14 19.84
CA LEU A 18 -37.93 -20.28 20.66
C LEU A 18 -36.43 -20.42 20.38
N LEU A 19 -35.99 -21.48 19.69
CA LEU A 19 -34.58 -21.70 19.36
C LEU A 19 -34.11 -21.05 18.05
N VAL A 20 -35.04 -20.63 17.18
CA VAL A 20 -34.71 -20.06 15.85
C VAL A 20 -34.44 -18.55 15.90
N CYS A 21 -34.88 -17.84 16.94
CA CYS A 21 -34.57 -16.40 17.12
C CYS A 21 -33.19 -16.12 17.74
N ALA A 22 -32.45 -17.14 18.19
CA ALA A 22 -31.16 -16.95 18.87
C ALA A 22 -29.92 -16.96 17.94
N LEU A 23 -30.09 -17.18 16.63
CA LEU A 23 -29.00 -17.26 15.66
C LEU A 23 -29.01 -16.14 14.60
N LEU A 24 -29.86 -15.13 14.76
CA LEU A 24 -29.75 -13.92 13.93
C LEU A 24 -28.54 -13.11 14.41
N PRO A 25 -27.53 -12.86 13.55
CA PRO A 25 -26.46 -11.96 13.91
C PRO A 25 -27.08 -10.60 14.22
N ARG A 26 -26.87 -10.13 15.46
CA ARG A 26 -27.06 -8.72 15.82
C ARG A 26 -26.15 -7.92 14.89
N GLN A 27 -26.69 -7.47 13.77
CA GLN A 27 -26.13 -6.30 13.11
C GLN A 27 -26.34 -5.17 14.10
N ALA A 28 -25.23 -4.74 14.71
CA ALA A 28 -25.18 -3.49 15.44
C ALA A 28 -25.46 -2.37 14.43
N GLY A 29 -26.74 -2.09 14.18
CA GLY A 29 -27.14 -0.83 13.60
C GLY A 29 -26.77 0.24 14.61
N ALA A 30 -25.64 0.90 14.39
CA ALA A 30 -25.29 2.10 15.11
C ALA A 30 -26.47 3.07 14.97
N SER A 31 -27.05 3.51 16.08
CA SER A 31 -28.02 4.59 16.10
C SER A 31 -27.32 5.85 15.61
N HIS A 32 -27.60 6.26 14.36
CA HIS A 32 -27.07 7.49 13.77
C HIS A 32 -27.78 8.69 14.40
N THR A 33 -27.13 9.33 15.37
CA THR A 33 -27.41 10.73 15.72
C THR A 33 -26.54 11.63 14.84
N SER A 34 -27.16 12.59 14.16
CA SER A 34 -26.45 13.62 13.40
C SER A 34 -25.77 14.56 14.39
N ASP A 35 -24.52 14.21 14.72
CA ASP A 35 -23.67 14.90 15.68
C ASP A 35 -22.42 15.45 14.97
N TYR A 36 -22.07 16.70 15.25
CA TYR A 36 -20.84 17.35 14.76
C TYR A 36 -19.58 16.46 14.82
N PRO A 37 -19.24 15.80 15.95
CA PRO A 37 -18.07 14.93 16.02
C PRO A 37 -18.17 13.71 15.09
N ALA A 38 -19.36 13.14 14.89
CA ALA A 38 -19.55 12.01 13.99
C ALA A 38 -19.35 12.42 12.52
N CYS A 39 -19.81 13.62 12.13
CA CYS A 39 -19.53 14.18 10.81
C CYS A 39 -18.03 14.40 10.61
N ARG A 40 -17.33 14.95 11.60
CA ARG A 40 -15.88 15.16 11.55
C ARG A 40 -15.13 13.84 11.38
N ASP A 41 -15.48 12.81 12.14
CA ASP A 41 -14.86 11.48 12.04
C ASP A 41 -15.14 10.85 10.66
N ALA A 42 -16.32 11.09 10.07
CA ALA A 42 -16.64 10.65 8.72
C ALA A 42 -15.79 11.36 7.66
N LEU A 43 -15.55 12.68 7.80
CA LEU A 43 -14.65 13.44 6.93
C LEU A 43 -13.20 12.96 7.04
N ASP A 44 -12.71 12.76 8.26
CA ASP A 44 -11.36 12.23 8.51
C ASP A 44 -11.19 10.86 7.87
N TRP A 45 -12.21 9.99 7.99
CA TRP A 45 -12.21 8.68 7.34
C TRP A 45 -12.10 8.77 5.81
N GLN A 46 -12.89 9.65 5.16
CA GLN A 46 -12.79 9.84 3.71
C GLN A 46 -11.41 10.39 3.31
N GLY A 47 -10.87 11.36 4.06
CA GLY A 47 -9.54 11.89 3.83
C GLY A 47 -8.45 10.81 3.91
N TRP A 48 -8.49 9.96 4.93
CA TRP A 48 -7.56 8.84 5.06
C TRP A 48 -7.76 7.78 3.98
N LYS A 49 -8.99 7.51 3.57
CA LYS A 49 -9.28 6.58 2.47
C LYS A 49 -8.63 7.05 1.17
N GLU A 50 -8.78 8.32 0.82
CA GLU A 50 -8.16 8.89 -0.39
C GLU A 50 -6.63 8.91 -0.30
N GLN A 51 -6.07 9.21 0.87
CA GLN A 51 -4.63 9.10 1.11
C GLN A 51 -4.10 7.68 0.90
N ARG A 52 -4.81 6.67 1.41
CA ARG A 52 -4.45 5.26 1.21
C ARG A 52 -4.58 4.86 -0.26
N LEU A 53 -5.64 5.29 -0.95
CA LEU A 53 -5.86 5.01 -2.36
C LEU A 53 -4.78 5.63 -3.26
N TRP A 54 -4.33 6.83 -2.90
CA TRP A 54 -3.20 7.50 -3.52
C TRP A 54 -1.91 6.68 -3.37
N ARG A 55 -1.56 6.32 -2.13
CA ARG A 55 -0.36 5.52 -1.85
C ARG A 55 -0.42 4.15 -2.51
N ALA A 56 -1.58 3.52 -2.54
CA ALA A 56 -1.81 2.28 -3.27
C ALA A 56 -1.61 2.42 -4.79
N THR A 57 -1.85 3.61 -5.34
CA THR A 57 -1.56 3.89 -6.76
C THR A 57 -0.06 4.03 -7.01
N LEU A 58 0.67 4.64 -6.08
CA LEU A 58 2.13 4.81 -6.17
C LEU A 58 2.89 3.49 -5.95
N PHE A 59 2.62 2.80 -4.85
CA PHE A 59 3.37 1.62 -4.40
C PHE A 59 2.73 0.29 -4.77
N GLY A 60 1.45 0.29 -5.09
CA GLY A 60 0.69 -0.93 -5.35
C GLY A 60 0.15 -1.54 -4.06
N VAL A 61 -0.75 -2.50 -4.26
CA VAL A 61 -1.31 -3.36 -3.20
C VAL A 61 -1.31 -4.76 -3.75
N LYS A 62 -0.56 -5.66 -3.10
CA LYS A 62 -0.49 -7.08 -3.44
C LYS A 62 -1.83 -7.76 -3.16
N ARG A 63 -2.05 -8.97 -3.66
CA ARG A 63 -3.21 -9.79 -3.21
C ARG A 63 -3.00 -10.28 -1.79
N ALA A 64 -4.07 -10.56 -1.04
CA ALA A 64 -3.97 -10.97 0.37
C ALA A 64 -3.08 -12.21 0.57
N ARG A 65 -3.09 -13.13 -0.41
CA ARG A 65 -2.21 -14.30 -0.41
C ARG A 65 -0.72 -13.93 -0.49
N GLU A 66 -0.37 -12.92 -1.27
CA GLU A 66 1.01 -12.47 -1.53
C GLU A 66 1.49 -11.38 -0.56
N ALA A 67 0.58 -10.90 0.29
CA ALA A 67 0.87 -9.96 1.36
C ALA A 67 1.87 -10.56 2.35
N GLU A 68 2.73 -9.71 2.90
CA GLU A 68 3.72 -10.13 3.89
C GLU A 68 3.13 -10.21 5.30
N ALA A 69 3.84 -10.89 6.20
CA ALA A 69 3.54 -10.89 7.62
C ALA A 69 3.39 -9.45 8.13
N SER A 70 2.36 -9.20 8.95
CA SER A 70 2.08 -7.88 9.53
C SER A 70 1.61 -6.82 8.53
N GLU A 71 1.25 -7.18 7.30
CA GLU A 71 0.59 -6.25 6.38
C GLU A 71 -0.77 -5.83 6.94
N VAL A 72 -1.07 -4.52 6.89
CA VAL A 72 -2.30 -3.94 7.41
C VAL A 72 -3.24 -3.57 6.26
N ARG A 73 -4.51 -3.92 6.40
CA ARG A 73 -5.58 -3.62 5.44
C ARG A 73 -6.79 -3.01 6.12
N PHE A 74 -7.51 -2.21 5.34
CA PHE A 74 -8.71 -1.53 5.77
C PHE A 74 -9.89 -2.06 4.96
N SER A 75 -10.93 -2.43 5.68
CA SER A 75 -12.19 -2.91 5.11
C SER A 75 -13.19 -1.76 4.95
N LYS A 76 -14.19 -1.97 4.09
CA LYS A 76 -15.26 -0.99 3.77
C LYS A 76 -16.07 -0.54 4.99
N ASP A 77 -16.12 -1.38 6.01
CA ASP A 77 -16.78 -1.13 7.30
C ASP A 77 -15.89 -0.38 8.30
N ARG A 78 -14.75 0.18 7.86
CA ARG A 78 -13.76 0.89 8.68
C ARG A 78 -12.97 -0.01 9.65
N SER A 79 -13.08 -1.33 9.53
CA SER A 79 -12.29 -2.26 10.35
C SER A 79 -10.86 -2.43 9.81
N ILE A 80 -9.91 -2.62 10.74
CA ILE A 80 -8.48 -2.77 10.48
C ILE A 80 -8.11 -4.23 10.63
N TRP A 81 -7.43 -4.78 9.63
CA TRP A 81 -7.04 -6.18 9.56
C TRP A 81 -5.53 -6.29 9.38
N ILE A 82 -4.90 -7.16 10.16
CA ILE A 82 -3.46 -7.39 10.14
C ILE A 82 -3.20 -8.85 9.79
N LYS A 83 -2.33 -9.08 8.81
CA LYS A 83 -1.91 -10.43 8.44
C LYS A 83 -1.00 -11.00 9.52
N SER A 84 -1.36 -12.16 10.06
CA SER A 84 -0.57 -12.92 11.01
C SER A 84 -0.23 -14.29 10.43
N HIS A 85 1.01 -14.73 10.63
CA HIS A 85 1.39 -16.11 10.36
C HIS A 85 1.31 -16.88 11.67
N ILE A 86 0.44 -17.87 11.71
CA ILE A 86 0.38 -18.78 12.85
C ILE A 86 1.09 -20.05 12.44
N SER A 87 2.18 -20.35 13.14
CA SER A 87 2.84 -21.65 13.05
C SER A 87 1.98 -22.67 13.79
N ALA A 88 1.06 -23.31 13.05
CA ALA A 88 0.33 -24.46 13.57
C ALA A 88 1.29 -25.65 13.69
N GLY A 89 1.97 -25.76 14.84
CA GLY A 89 2.46 -27.00 15.42
C GLY A 89 3.22 -27.99 14.51
N GLY A 90 3.99 -27.54 13.52
CA GLY A 90 4.95 -28.44 12.87
C GLY A 90 5.51 -28.04 11.51
N THR A 91 4.70 -27.69 10.51
CA THR A 91 5.25 -27.65 9.13
C THR A 91 4.55 -26.73 8.12
N SER A 92 3.48 -26.00 8.50
CA SER A 92 2.89 -25.00 7.59
C SER A 92 2.34 -23.82 8.36
N ALA A 93 2.91 -22.64 8.10
CA ALA A 93 2.32 -21.39 8.53
C ALA A 93 1.02 -21.17 7.76
N VAL A 94 -0.09 -21.05 8.48
CA VAL A 94 -1.37 -20.65 7.88
C VAL A 94 -1.47 -19.13 7.98
N ASP A 95 -1.74 -18.50 6.84
CA ASP A 95 -1.98 -17.06 6.75
C ASP A 95 -3.38 -16.74 7.26
N GLU A 96 -3.47 -16.06 8.40
CA GLU A 96 -4.73 -15.61 8.98
C GLU A 96 -4.74 -14.10 9.16
N TRP A 97 -5.85 -13.46 8.85
CA TRP A 97 -6.05 -12.04 9.10
C TRP A 97 -6.82 -11.83 10.38
N ARG A 98 -6.27 -11.02 11.27
CA ARG A 98 -6.85 -10.70 12.58
C ARG A 98 -7.22 -9.23 12.63
N SER A 99 -8.34 -8.89 13.24
CA SER A 99 -8.72 -7.51 13.47
C SER A 99 -8.41 -7.06 14.89
N LEU A 100 -8.01 -5.80 15.04
CA LEU A 100 -7.93 -5.11 16.33
C LEU A 100 -9.13 -4.16 16.53
N SER A 101 -10.08 -4.14 15.59
CA SER A 101 -11.22 -3.24 15.65
C SER A 101 -12.28 -3.75 16.63
N PRO A 102 -12.97 -2.83 17.33
CA PRO A 102 -14.01 -3.20 18.28
C PRO A 102 -15.10 -4.01 17.58
N GLY A 103 -15.47 -5.16 18.17
CA GLY A 103 -16.45 -6.08 17.60
C GLY A 103 -15.86 -7.17 16.67
N TYR A 104 -14.58 -7.10 16.31
CA TYR A 104 -13.92 -8.09 15.44
C TYR A 104 -12.70 -8.77 16.07
N GLU A 105 -12.43 -8.57 17.36
CA GLU A 105 -11.24 -9.07 18.07
C GLU A 105 -11.09 -10.61 18.03
N SER A 106 -12.21 -11.34 18.00
CA SER A 106 -12.23 -12.81 17.93
C SER A 106 -12.45 -13.34 16.51
N VAL A 107 -12.61 -12.46 15.53
CA VAL A 107 -12.93 -12.84 14.15
C VAL A 107 -11.63 -12.91 13.34
N THR A 108 -11.44 -14.03 12.66
CA THR A 108 -10.36 -14.20 11.69
C THR A 108 -10.92 -14.28 10.27
N TRP A 109 -10.23 -13.64 9.33
CA TRP A 109 -10.58 -13.67 7.91
C TRP A 109 -9.54 -14.43 7.10
N TYR A 110 -10.03 -15.12 6.06
CA TYR A 110 -9.19 -15.76 5.06
C TYR A 110 -8.87 -14.78 3.92
N ASN A 111 -7.82 -15.10 3.15
CA ASN A 111 -7.30 -14.25 2.07
C ASN A 111 -8.37 -13.80 1.05
N SER A 112 -9.27 -14.71 0.65
CA SER A 112 -10.34 -14.39 -0.33
C SER A 112 -11.34 -13.37 0.20
N LEU A 113 -11.68 -13.45 1.48
CA LEU A 113 -12.62 -12.53 2.11
C LEU A 113 -12.02 -11.13 2.21
N ILE A 114 -10.75 -11.05 2.61
CA ILE A 114 -9.99 -9.79 2.66
C ILE A 114 -9.96 -9.11 1.29
N ASP A 115 -9.57 -9.82 0.22
CA ASP A 115 -9.50 -9.23 -1.12
C ASP A 115 -10.86 -8.71 -1.63
N SER A 116 -11.99 -9.24 -1.12
CA SER A 116 -13.34 -8.79 -1.49
C SER A 116 -13.88 -7.62 -0.64
N GLN A 117 -13.48 -7.57 0.64
CA GLN A 117 -13.98 -6.60 1.62
C GLN A 117 -13.09 -5.36 1.75
N THR A 118 -11.87 -5.39 1.25
CA THR A 118 -10.95 -4.25 1.29
C THR A 118 -11.47 -3.04 0.53
N ASP A 119 -11.18 -1.85 1.06
CA ASP A 119 -11.46 -0.56 0.42
C ASP A 119 -10.77 -0.39 -0.94
N ILE A 120 -9.55 -0.94 -1.04
CA ILE A 120 -8.66 -0.74 -2.17
C ILE A 120 -8.41 -2.07 -2.83
N THR A 121 -8.79 -2.16 -4.11
CA THR A 121 -8.55 -3.35 -4.92
C THR A 121 -7.05 -3.55 -5.15
N PRO A 122 -6.55 -4.80 -5.08
CA PRO A 122 -5.17 -5.12 -5.41
C PRO A 122 -4.78 -4.58 -6.79
N ARG A 123 -3.66 -3.88 -6.86
CA ARG A 123 -3.16 -3.24 -8.10
C ARG A 123 -1.65 -3.12 -8.08
N ARG A 124 -1.07 -3.05 -9.27
CA ARG A 124 0.35 -2.73 -9.41
C ARG A 124 0.59 -1.23 -9.20
N GLY A 125 1.64 -0.90 -8.45
CA GLY A 125 2.07 0.47 -8.22
C GLY A 125 2.85 1.04 -9.41
N ILE A 126 2.87 2.36 -9.52
CA ILE A 126 3.71 3.07 -10.50
C ILE A 126 5.19 2.75 -10.28
N PHE A 127 5.67 2.75 -9.03
CA PHE A 127 7.08 2.49 -8.72
C PHE A 127 7.48 1.03 -8.93
N ASP A 128 6.53 0.08 -8.90
CA ASP A 128 6.80 -1.32 -9.19
C ASP A 128 7.01 -1.60 -10.70
N THR A 129 6.86 -0.59 -11.57
CA THR A 129 7.21 -0.73 -12.98
C THR A 129 8.72 -0.92 -13.16
N ARG A 130 9.10 -2.12 -13.60
CA ARG A 130 10.50 -2.49 -13.86
C ARG A 130 11.00 -1.86 -15.16
N GLN A 131 12.33 -1.72 -15.26
CA GLN A 131 13.02 -1.27 -16.49
C GLN A 131 12.63 0.13 -16.98
N ARG A 132 12.10 0.97 -16.10
CA ARG A 132 11.75 2.36 -16.41
C ARG A 132 12.63 3.29 -15.59
N MET A 133 12.98 4.44 -16.13
CA MET A 133 13.64 5.48 -15.33
C MET A 133 12.61 6.29 -14.57
N SER A 134 13.00 6.83 -13.42
CA SER A 134 12.11 7.66 -12.60
C SER A 134 11.59 8.88 -13.39
N SER A 135 12.38 9.41 -14.32
CA SER A 135 11.97 10.46 -15.27
C SER A 135 10.80 10.06 -16.17
N GLU A 136 10.75 8.80 -16.61
CA GLU A 136 9.64 8.26 -17.42
C GLU A 136 8.36 8.04 -16.59
N LEU A 137 8.51 7.92 -15.27
CA LEU A 137 7.39 7.75 -14.33
C LEU A 137 6.73 9.07 -13.93
N VAL A 138 7.43 10.21 -14.08
CA VAL A 138 6.94 11.54 -13.69
C VAL A 138 5.55 11.87 -14.24
N PRO A 139 5.23 11.63 -15.53
CA PRO A 139 3.90 11.95 -16.07
C PRO A 139 2.79 11.15 -15.36
N TYR A 140 3.03 9.88 -15.09
CA TYR A 140 2.06 9.00 -14.41
C TYR A 140 1.88 9.40 -12.93
N ILE A 141 2.97 9.77 -12.25
CA ILE A 141 2.92 10.29 -10.88
C ILE A 141 2.14 11.61 -10.85
N THR A 142 2.41 12.50 -11.81
CA THR A 142 1.73 13.79 -11.90
C THR A 142 0.24 13.62 -12.18
N GLN A 143 -0.14 12.77 -13.13
CA GLN A 143 -1.54 12.50 -13.44
C GLN A 143 -2.28 11.88 -12.26
N SER A 144 -1.64 10.94 -11.58
CA SER A 144 -2.23 10.28 -10.44
C SER A 144 -2.36 11.24 -9.25
N TYR A 145 -1.42 12.19 -9.07
CA TYR A 145 -1.51 13.26 -8.08
C TYR A 145 -2.64 14.26 -8.38
N ARG A 146 -2.83 14.65 -9.64
CA ARG A 146 -4.01 15.45 -10.06
C ARG A 146 -5.32 14.76 -9.72
N SER A 147 -5.37 13.44 -9.89
CA SER A 147 -6.54 12.65 -9.49
C SER A 147 -6.76 12.61 -7.97
N LEU A 148 -5.69 12.66 -7.16
CA LEU A 148 -5.82 12.86 -5.71
C LEU A 148 -6.38 14.25 -5.40
N GLU A 149 -5.87 15.31 -6.03
CA GLU A 149 -6.35 16.68 -5.78
C GLU A 149 -7.84 16.82 -6.07
N CYS A 150 -8.30 16.30 -7.21
CA CYS A 150 -9.72 16.25 -7.55
C CYS A 150 -10.57 15.52 -6.51
N ARG A 151 -10.10 14.35 -6.04
CA ARG A 151 -10.84 13.53 -5.08
C ARG A 151 -10.85 14.14 -3.68
N LEU A 152 -9.77 14.81 -3.28
CA LEU A 152 -9.74 15.55 -2.03
C LEU A 152 -10.72 16.71 -2.07
N GLU A 153 -10.69 17.55 -3.10
CA GLU A 153 -11.62 18.68 -3.24
C GLU A 153 -13.09 18.23 -3.27
N ALA A 154 -13.36 17.08 -3.90
CA ALA A 154 -14.68 16.47 -3.90
C ALA A 154 -15.21 16.13 -2.50
N ILE A 155 -14.35 15.95 -1.48
CA ILE A 155 -14.80 15.68 -0.11
C ILE A 155 -15.53 16.90 0.48
N CYS A 156 -15.00 18.11 0.31
CA CYS A 156 -15.68 19.29 0.85
C CYS A 156 -16.90 19.70 0.03
N GLU A 157 -16.88 19.48 -1.28
CA GLU A 157 -18.09 19.65 -2.10
C GLU A 157 -19.16 18.63 -1.73
N LEU A 158 -18.77 17.39 -1.42
CA LEU A 158 -19.68 16.36 -0.92
C LEU A 158 -20.27 16.74 0.44
N LEU A 159 -19.46 17.35 1.33
CA LEU A 159 -19.93 17.88 2.61
C LEU A 159 -21.04 18.92 2.36
N ALA A 160 -20.78 19.94 1.54
CA ALA A 160 -21.74 20.99 1.22
C ALA A 160 -23.05 20.42 0.62
N LEU A 161 -22.94 19.38 -0.21
CA LEU A 161 -24.11 18.68 -0.76
C LEU A 161 -24.84 17.80 0.27
N SER A 162 -24.17 17.31 1.31
CA SER A 162 -24.76 16.44 2.33
C SER A 162 -25.52 17.20 3.42
N GLU A 163 -25.14 18.44 3.73
CA GLU A 163 -25.76 19.27 4.77
C GLU A 163 -27.29 19.49 4.65
N PRO A 164 -27.85 19.82 3.47
CA PRO A 164 -29.28 20.14 3.34
C PRO A 164 -30.21 18.91 3.37
N HIS A 165 -29.67 17.71 3.59
CA HIS A 165 -30.48 16.50 3.61
C HIS A 165 -31.02 16.22 5.03
N LYS A 166 -32.30 15.88 5.12
CA LYS A 166 -32.99 15.54 6.38
C LYS A 166 -33.12 14.04 6.61
N GLU A 167 -33.10 13.27 5.53
CA GLU A 167 -33.26 11.83 5.57
C GLU A 167 -31.99 11.17 6.09
N HIS A 168 -32.09 10.19 6.99
CA HIS A 168 -30.91 9.58 7.63
C HIS A 168 -30.23 8.50 6.75
N SER A 169 -30.72 8.31 5.52
CA SER A 169 -30.14 7.36 4.56
C SER A 169 -29.17 8.05 3.60
N PRO A 170 -28.08 7.36 3.20
CA PRO A 170 -27.15 7.89 2.20
C PRO A 170 -27.83 8.03 0.83
N GLN A 171 -27.84 9.25 0.29
CA GLN A 171 -28.42 9.55 -1.02
C GLN A 171 -27.31 9.62 -2.08
N THR A 172 -27.62 9.24 -3.32
CA THR A 172 -26.64 9.29 -4.41
C THR A 172 -26.62 10.69 -5.02
N VAL A 173 -25.47 11.34 -4.97
CA VAL A 173 -25.26 12.70 -5.49
C VAL A 173 -24.08 12.71 -6.45
N THR A 174 -24.10 13.62 -7.42
CA THR A 174 -22.98 13.82 -8.33
C THR A 174 -22.19 15.04 -7.88
N VAL A 175 -20.96 14.82 -7.46
CA VAL A 175 -20.05 15.88 -7.02
C VAL A 175 -19.36 16.46 -8.25
N LYS A 176 -19.42 17.78 -8.39
CA LYS A 176 -18.81 18.53 -9.49
C LYS A 176 -17.70 19.41 -8.94
N VAL A 177 -16.46 19.12 -9.35
CA VAL A 177 -15.28 19.91 -8.98
C VAL A 177 -14.73 20.56 -10.24
N PHE A 178 -14.37 21.84 -10.15
CA PHE A 178 -13.86 22.58 -11.31
C PHE A 178 -12.59 21.93 -11.88
N GLY A 179 -12.59 21.63 -13.18
CA GLY A 179 -11.46 21.00 -13.86
C GLY A 179 -11.34 19.48 -13.63
N CYS A 180 -12.25 18.87 -12.89
CA CYS A 180 -12.33 17.43 -12.66
C CYS A 180 -13.57 16.83 -13.34
N GLY A 181 -13.56 15.51 -13.57
CA GLY A 181 -14.75 14.81 -14.06
C GLY A 181 -15.81 14.69 -12.97
N ASP A 182 -17.07 14.61 -13.39
CA ASP A 182 -18.21 14.38 -12.49
C ASP A 182 -18.04 13.04 -11.75
N MET A 183 -18.15 13.08 -10.42
CA MET A 183 -17.95 11.92 -9.56
C MET A 183 -19.25 11.53 -8.86
N PRO A 184 -19.81 10.34 -9.12
CA PRO A 184 -20.95 9.85 -8.35
C PRO A 184 -20.46 9.46 -6.95
N ALA A 185 -21.08 10.04 -5.93
CA ALA A 185 -20.80 9.78 -4.53
C ALA A 185 -22.10 9.55 -3.76
N LYS A 186 -21.97 9.06 -2.53
CA LYS A 186 -23.09 8.97 -1.59
C LYS A 186 -22.93 10.06 -0.54
N THR A 187 -24.02 10.74 -0.19
CA THR A 187 -24.00 11.71 0.91
C THR A 187 -23.58 11.04 2.21
N LEU A 188 -23.01 11.84 3.10
CA LEU A 188 -22.56 11.41 4.41
C LEU A 188 -23.73 11.56 5.39
N PRO A 189 -24.42 10.47 5.79
CA PRO A 189 -25.56 10.57 6.70
C PRO A 189 -25.17 11.16 8.07
N GLU A 190 -23.90 11.02 8.47
CA GLU A 190 -23.35 11.64 9.67
C GLU A 190 -23.30 13.18 9.61
N CYS A 191 -23.32 13.76 8.40
CA CYS A 191 -23.22 15.20 8.14
C CYS A 191 -24.56 15.83 7.71
N HIS A 192 -25.68 15.15 7.94
CA HIS A 192 -27.02 15.65 7.64
C HIS A 192 -27.48 16.63 8.74
N LEU A 193 -26.95 17.86 8.70
CA LEU A 193 -27.06 18.85 9.78
C LEU A 193 -28.40 19.57 9.81
N GLU A 194 -29.22 19.56 8.74
CA GLU A 194 -30.52 20.26 8.77
C GLU A 194 -31.56 19.58 9.70
N SER A 195 -31.28 18.36 10.18
CA SER A 195 -32.15 17.64 11.13
C SER A 195 -32.08 18.17 12.57
N ASN A 196 -30.99 18.86 12.94
CA ASN A 196 -30.79 19.52 14.22
C ASN A 196 -30.31 20.95 13.92
N PRO A 197 -31.05 22.02 14.22
CA PRO A 197 -30.59 23.39 13.95
C PRO A 197 -29.40 23.73 14.87
N THR A 198 -28.22 23.27 14.52
CA THR A 198 -26.97 23.61 15.17
C THR A 198 -26.64 25.07 14.85
N GLN A 199 -26.04 25.77 15.81
CA GLN A 199 -25.67 27.18 15.65
C GLN A 199 -24.76 27.35 14.41
N LEU A 200 -24.99 28.39 13.61
CA LEU A 200 -24.22 28.73 12.40
C LEU A 200 -22.68 28.69 12.59
N THR A 201 -22.21 28.95 13.82
CA THR A 201 -20.81 28.84 14.22
C THR A 201 -20.22 27.44 14.03
N THR A 202 -21.00 26.40 14.32
CA THR A 202 -20.57 25.00 14.17
C THR A 202 -20.49 24.56 12.71
N GLN A 203 -21.41 25.02 11.86
CA GLN A 203 -21.38 24.74 10.42
C GLN A 203 -20.18 25.39 9.72
N GLY A 204 -19.88 26.66 10.08
CA GLY A 204 -18.68 27.34 9.58
C GLY A 204 -17.38 26.64 9.99
N ASP A 205 -17.35 26.10 11.21
CA ASP A 205 -16.20 25.36 11.74
C ASP A 205 -15.94 24.05 10.98
N ILE A 206 -16.98 23.27 10.60
CA ILE A 206 -16.80 22.03 9.81
C ILE A 206 -16.26 22.33 8.41
N HIS A 207 -16.75 23.37 7.74
CA HIS A 207 -16.25 23.75 6.41
C HIS A 207 -14.79 24.17 6.46
N GLN A 208 -14.44 25.03 7.43
CA GLN A 208 -13.07 25.44 7.66
C GLN A 208 -12.18 24.23 8.02
N TYR A 209 -12.69 23.31 8.85
CA TYR A 209 -12.02 22.07 9.16
C TYR A 209 -11.74 21.23 7.91
N CYS A 210 -12.74 21.02 7.06
CA CYS A 210 -12.60 20.24 5.82
C CYS A 210 -11.51 20.84 4.91
N GLN A 211 -11.53 22.15 4.70
CA GLN A 211 -10.54 22.84 3.88
C GLN A 211 -9.12 22.74 4.47
N THR A 212 -8.97 22.92 5.78
CA THR A 212 -7.67 22.83 6.46
C THR A 212 -7.12 21.40 6.48
N MET A 213 -7.99 20.40 6.65
CA MET A 213 -7.65 18.98 6.55
C MET A 213 -7.12 18.64 5.16
N ILE A 214 -7.84 19.00 4.09
CA ILE A 214 -7.40 18.77 2.71
C ILE A 214 -6.06 19.44 2.43
N ALA A 215 -5.90 20.71 2.81
CA ALA A 215 -4.66 21.44 2.60
C ALA A 215 -3.48 20.76 3.32
N THR A 216 -3.73 20.24 4.53
CA THR A 216 -2.73 19.50 5.31
C THR A 216 -2.35 18.17 4.64
N ILE A 217 -3.34 17.39 4.19
CA ILE A 217 -3.11 16.13 3.48
C ILE A 217 -2.33 16.40 2.18
N ARG A 218 -2.76 17.39 1.38
CA ARG A 218 -2.09 17.79 0.14
C ARG A 218 -0.63 18.10 0.40
N LYS A 219 -0.34 19.00 1.36
CA LYS A 219 1.03 19.40 1.70
C LYS A 219 1.90 18.21 2.12
N ARG A 220 1.38 17.34 2.99
CA ARG A 220 2.11 16.15 3.47
C ARG A 220 2.37 15.15 2.35
N GLU A 221 1.36 14.84 1.54
CA GLU A 221 1.52 13.88 0.44
C GLU A 221 2.45 14.42 -0.66
N THR A 222 2.46 15.73 -0.94
CA THR A 222 3.46 16.31 -1.85
C THR A 222 4.88 16.17 -1.31
N GLN A 223 5.10 16.40 -0.01
CA GLN A 223 6.42 16.25 0.61
C GLN A 223 6.89 14.79 0.59
N ILE A 224 6.00 13.85 0.93
CA ILE A 224 6.30 12.42 0.88
C ILE A 224 6.57 11.98 -0.56
N ALA A 225 5.75 12.42 -1.53
CA ALA A 225 5.95 12.08 -2.93
C ALA A 225 7.32 12.55 -3.46
N LYS A 226 7.75 13.76 -3.10
CA LYS A 226 9.08 14.27 -3.44
C LYS A 226 10.19 13.37 -2.89
N LEU A 227 10.14 13.06 -1.60
CA LEU A 227 11.12 12.19 -0.95
C LEU A 227 11.18 10.80 -1.60
N VAL A 228 10.02 10.23 -1.92
CA VAL A 228 9.92 8.91 -2.57
C VAL A 228 10.49 8.95 -3.99
N MET A 229 10.22 10.01 -4.75
CA MET A 229 10.78 10.19 -6.09
C MET A 229 12.31 10.33 -6.07
N GLU A 230 12.85 11.10 -5.11
CA GLU A 230 14.29 11.23 -4.91
C GLU A 230 14.93 9.89 -4.55
N TYR A 231 14.29 9.13 -3.66
CA TYR A 231 14.75 7.79 -3.28
C TYR A 231 14.73 6.81 -4.45
N ASP A 232 13.63 6.74 -5.22
CA ASP A 232 13.51 5.87 -6.40
C ASP A 232 14.52 6.26 -7.48
N ALA A 233 14.73 7.56 -7.73
CA ALA A 233 15.74 8.04 -8.68
C ALA A 233 17.14 7.64 -8.26
N GLY A 234 17.48 7.80 -6.98
CA GLY A 234 18.77 7.36 -6.44
C GLY A 234 18.97 5.85 -6.59
N TYR A 235 17.98 5.06 -6.19
CA TYR A 235 18.02 3.60 -6.28
C TYR A 235 18.21 3.10 -7.72
N ARG A 236 17.42 3.61 -8.68
CA ARG A 236 17.53 3.21 -10.08
C ARG A 236 18.84 3.63 -10.72
N SER A 237 19.34 4.83 -10.38
CA SER A 237 20.63 5.32 -10.90
C SER A 237 21.80 4.45 -10.43
N ILE A 238 21.78 3.99 -9.18
CA ILE A 238 22.79 3.06 -8.65
C ILE A 238 22.72 1.71 -9.38
N LEU A 239 21.51 1.19 -9.63
CA LEU A 239 21.36 -0.04 -10.39
C LEU A 239 21.91 0.09 -11.82
N GLN A 240 21.67 1.20 -12.50
CA GLN A 240 22.24 1.46 -13.83
C GLN A 240 23.76 1.56 -13.79
N LEU A 241 24.32 2.31 -12.84
CA LEU A 241 25.76 2.41 -12.65
C LEU A 241 26.39 1.04 -12.41
N SER A 242 25.74 0.19 -11.59
CA SER A 242 26.22 -1.17 -11.35
C SER A 242 26.22 -2.04 -12.62
N GLY A 243 25.22 -1.85 -13.50
CA GLY A 243 25.16 -2.51 -14.80
C GLY A 243 26.29 -2.07 -15.73
N ILE A 244 26.52 -0.76 -15.82
CA ILE A 244 27.60 -0.18 -16.63
C ILE A 244 28.97 -0.64 -16.12
N MET A 245 29.20 -0.61 -14.80
CA MET A 245 30.47 -1.05 -14.20
C MET A 245 30.74 -2.54 -14.44
N ARG A 246 29.70 -3.40 -14.41
CA ARG A 246 29.87 -4.82 -14.76
C ARG A 246 30.25 -5.01 -16.23
N GLY A 247 29.62 -4.28 -17.14
CA GLY A 247 29.99 -4.30 -18.56
C GLY A 247 31.43 -3.86 -18.78
N PHE A 248 31.79 -2.71 -18.19
CA PHE A 248 33.14 -2.17 -18.24
C PHE A 248 34.19 -3.15 -17.69
N LEU A 249 33.96 -3.77 -16.52
CA LEU A 249 34.87 -4.76 -15.96
C LEU A 249 35.00 -6.01 -16.83
N GLY A 250 33.93 -6.41 -17.51
CA GLY A 250 33.95 -7.51 -18.49
C GLY A 250 34.84 -7.19 -19.70
N GLU A 251 34.69 -5.99 -20.28
CA GLU A 251 35.50 -5.53 -21.41
C GLU A 251 36.96 -5.27 -21.01
N MET A 252 37.20 -4.61 -19.87
CA MET A 252 38.54 -4.42 -19.31
C MET A 252 39.26 -5.75 -19.14
N ARG A 253 38.60 -6.78 -18.62
CA ARG A 253 39.20 -8.11 -18.50
C ARG A 253 39.62 -8.65 -19.86
N GLY A 254 38.80 -8.49 -20.89
CA GLY A 254 39.14 -8.91 -22.27
C GLY A 254 40.33 -8.13 -22.82
N THR A 255 40.28 -6.81 -22.78
CA THR A 255 41.30 -5.92 -23.33
C THR A 255 42.63 -6.03 -22.58
N VAL A 256 42.62 -6.03 -21.25
CA VAL A 256 43.84 -6.13 -20.42
C VAL A 256 44.49 -7.51 -20.54
N LEU A 257 43.71 -8.60 -20.52
CA LEU A 257 44.28 -9.94 -20.74
C LEU A 257 44.77 -10.12 -22.19
N GLY A 258 44.11 -9.48 -23.17
CA GLY A 258 44.55 -9.46 -24.56
C GLY A 258 45.86 -8.71 -24.75
N SER A 259 45.98 -7.50 -24.19
CA SER A 259 47.20 -6.70 -24.24
C SER A 259 48.36 -7.32 -23.46
N LEU A 260 48.09 -7.98 -22.31
CA LEU A 260 49.10 -8.71 -21.57
C LEU A 260 49.63 -9.91 -22.35
N ARG A 261 48.76 -10.67 -23.03
CA ARG A 261 49.19 -11.75 -23.92
C ARG A 261 50.02 -11.25 -25.10
N GLY A 262 49.60 -10.16 -25.74
CA GLY A 262 50.39 -9.53 -26.81
C GLY A 262 51.74 -9.00 -26.33
N ALA A 263 51.81 -8.44 -25.11
CA ALA A 263 53.06 -8.01 -24.50
C ALA A 263 53.97 -9.19 -24.15
N THR A 264 53.43 -10.32 -23.66
CA THR A 264 54.24 -11.53 -23.41
C THR A 264 54.75 -12.17 -24.70
N ASP A 265 53.98 -12.12 -25.80
CA ASP A 265 54.46 -12.54 -27.11
C ASP A 265 55.58 -11.61 -27.61
N LEU A 266 55.45 -10.29 -27.46
CA LEU A 266 56.54 -9.37 -27.81
C LEU A 266 57.78 -9.59 -26.94
N ILE A 267 57.64 -9.78 -25.63
CA ILE A 267 58.76 -10.06 -24.72
C ILE A 267 59.45 -11.39 -25.08
N THR A 268 58.70 -12.44 -25.41
CA THR A 268 59.28 -13.71 -25.87
C THR A 268 59.94 -13.56 -27.24
N THR A 269 59.39 -12.72 -28.12
CA THR A 269 60.04 -12.40 -29.41
C THR A 269 61.34 -11.61 -29.19
N PHE A 270 61.37 -10.66 -28.24
CA PHE A 270 62.59 -9.92 -27.86
C PHE A 270 63.62 -10.78 -27.12
N SER A 271 63.21 -11.82 -26.40
CA SER A 271 64.14 -12.79 -25.78
C SER A 271 64.92 -13.64 -26.80
N ARG A 272 64.51 -13.61 -28.07
CA ARG A 272 65.19 -14.26 -29.20
C ARG A 272 65.93 -13.29 -30.12
N VAL A 273 65.91 -11.98 -29.85
CA VAL A 273 66.76 -11.04 -30.59
C VAL A 273 68.17 -11.16 -30.01
N PRO A 274 69.16 -11.64 -30.78
CA PRO A 274 70.54 -11.66 -30.30
C PRO A 274 70.95 -10.24 -29.94
N CYS A 275 71.51 -10.06 -28.74
CA CYS A 275 71.96 -8.77 -28.25
C CYS A 275 72.99 -8.17 -29.22
N PHE A 276 72.55 -7.22 -30.06
CA PHE A 276 73.42 -6.48 -30.98
C PHE A 276 73.98 -5.18 -30.38
N ILE A 277 73.70 -4.91 -29.11
CA ILE A 277 74.25 -3.76 -28.38
C ILE A 277 75.10 -4.33 -27.25
N GLY A 278 76.40 -3.98 -27.23
CA GLY A 278 77.45 -4.51 -26.35
C GLY A 278 77.32 -4.19 -24.86
N SER A 279 76.10 -4.28 -24.32
CA SER A 279 75.76 -4.07 -22.91
C SER A 279 75.34 -5.36 -22.19
N CYS A 280 75.40 -6.50 -22.88
CA CYS A 280 75.13 -7.83 -22.29
C CYS A 280 76.39 -8.66 -22.04
N ASP A 281 77.60 -8.13 -22.32
CA ASP A 281 78.89 -8.80 -22.05
C ASP A 281 79.40 -8.63 -20.60
N ASP A 282 78.70 -7.90 -19.73
CA ASP A 282 79.12 -7.68 -18.33
C ASP A 282 78.59 -8.76 -17.36
N ALA A 283 78.75 -10.03 -17.71
CA ALA A 283 78.77 -11.11 -16.72
C ALA A 283 80.25 -11.43 -16.40
N PRO A 284 80.76 -11.17 -15.18
CA PRO A 284 82.18 -11.35 -14.92
C PRO A 284 82.58 -12.82 -14.97
N ALA A 285 83.49 -13.12 -15.89
CA ALA A 285 84.22 -14.39 -15.93
C ALA A 285 85.23 -14.44 -14.77
N THR A 286 84.85 -14.98 -13.63
CA THR A 286 85.81 -15.55 -12.66
C THR A 286 85.19 -16.72 -11.91
N MET A 287 85.63 -17.93 -12.24
CA MET A 287 86.21 -18.91 -11.30
C MET A 287 86.64 -20.15 -12.11
N MET A 288 87.81 -20.05 -12.76
CA MET A 288 88.73 -21.20 -12.84
C MET A 288 89.55 -21.18 -11.53
N THR A 289 89.75 -22.30 -10.85
CA THR A 289 90.97 -23.11 -11.03
C THR A 289 90.88 -24.42 -10.22
N SER A 290 91.41 -25.49 -10.82
CA SER A 290 91.69 -26.82 -10.28
C SER A 290 92.84 -26.80 -9.24
N PRO A 291 93.12 -27.86 -8.45
CA PRO A 291 93.39 -29.25 -8.87
C PRO A 291 92.34 -30.28 -8.43
#